data_AF-A0A7S4D1V5-F1
#
_entry.id   AF-A0A7S4D1V5-F1
#
_cell.length_a   1.000
_cell.length_b   1.000
_cell.length_c   1.000
_cell.angle_alpha   90.00
_cell.angle_beta   90.00
_cell.angle_gamma   90.00
#
_symmetry.space_group_name_H-M   'P 1'
#
loop_
_entity.id
_entity.type
_entity.pdbx_description
1 polymer ?
#
loop_
_entity_poly.entity_id
_entity_poly.type
_entity_poly.pdbx_seq_one_letter_code
_entity_poly.pdbx_strand_id
1 'polypeptide(L)'
;MEDALSCSICMEVYGESRIPRALRCLHTFCQSCLHNLAEKHEMKRVQCPICQQETDVTNGDVKSLLCNFSTLDAASAFQASKEKLVCNICEEAAAAHRCLECSEFFCDDCCRPHRKMKATRDHNVQTIAEFKEEPVLRTFRKTYCPTHPEPKEMHELTLCCKTCDHKPICYDCIVIDHKDHDYGFLHQLAQDQRAEISALLAEVRERGDVSRAAMTRIAACCQDVTERQASAEAEIDALFNQAYDTLRARQKEALNTVHMLMKEKQKTLEAQAEALATFQSSLSSSTSYVHRMLGSGSDAEVMLSKPVLIQRLKELQQQECVLEPAASADLWVDQDSQSLYSVIAGFGAVHALNVDAGRCTAEGAGLSGTQILDMPSEFVVTLRDAEGELTKCVSDTRELLKVEAHMVDAVDARMARSTAVPVDVAPGPHPARTCSYTPTVEGRLRVSVLVRGRHIPGSPFAVKTAKQLFPVFTLLDTSIGTSADGRRITHDATGATGIHFAVATPSISDGVFLWDVNIHHMVGNTWILMGVIANTAPISQSYADNTNYGWASDCQVYIGGKNMSGHDGWPKCQPWQVGDAATFKLDCKALTLSMKHKRLNRTFSITGLPAGKTWHIHANLYGLNDSLEILPPSEEF
;
A
#
# COMPACT_ATOMS: atom_id res chain seq x y z
N MET A 1 9.54 -30.50 38.94
CA MET A 1 9.76 -31.87 38.43
C MET A 1 8.75 -32.84 39.02
N GLU A 2 8.45 -32.76 40.33
CA GLU A 2 7.40 -33.54 41.00
C GLU A 2 5.97 -33.25 40.48
N ASP A 3 5.66 -31.98 40.17
CA ASP A 3 4.34 -31.59 39.61
C ASP A 3 4.05 -32.19 38.22
N ALA A 4 5.09 -32.50 37.44
CA ALA A 4 4.94 -33.10 36.11
C ALA A 4 4.79 -34.64 36.16
N LEU A 5 5.08 -35.25 37.31
CA LEU A 5 5.03 -36.70 37.54
C LEU A 5 3.92 -37.09 38.53
N SER A 6 3.04 -36.15 38.85
CA SER A 6 1.87 -36.36 39.72
C SER A 6 0.57 -36.12 38.95
N CYS A 7 -0.49 -36.75 39.41
CA CYS A 7 -1.81 -36.54 38.85
C CYS A 7 -2.41 -35.25 39.39
N SER A 8 -2.83 -34.34 38.51
CA SER A 8 -3.44 -33.06 38.91
C SER A 8 -4.82 -33.16 39.57
N ILE A 9 -5.39 -34.36 39.69
CA ILE A 9 -6.67 -34.60 40.39
C ILE A 9 -6.42 -35.01 41.85
N CYS A 10 -5.65 -36.09 42.08
CA CYS A 10 -5.37 -36.60 43.42
C CYS A 10 -4.06 -36.07 44.03
N MET A 11 -3.26 -35.36 43.24
CA MET A 11 -1.91 -34.86 43.57
C MET A 11 -0.90 -35.94 43.96
N GLU A 12 -1.21 -37.22 43.70
CA GLU A 12 -0.29 -38.34 43.96
C GLU A 12 0.62 -38.62 42.76
N VAL A 13 1.86 -39.05 43.04
CA VAL A 13 2.86 -39.42 42.05
C VAL A 13 2.42 -40.69 41.30
N TYR A 14 2.65 -40.73 39.98
CA TYR A 14 2.34 -41.91 39.17
C TYR A 14 3.19 -43.12 39.55
N GLY A 15 2.66 -44.33 39.35
CA GLY A 15 3.35 -45.58 39.69
C GLY A 15 2.46 -46.79 39.40
N GLU A 16 2.85 -47.97 39.88
CA GLU A 16 2.08 -49.21 39.68
C GLU A 16 0.65 -49.12 40.26
N SER A 17 0.47 -48.41 41.37
CA SER A 17 -0.83 -48.14 42.00
C SER A 17 -1.60 -46.97 41.34
N ARG A 18 -0.89 -46.06 40.67
CA ARG A 18 -1.43 -44.85 40.02
C ARG A 18 -0.97 -44.79 38.58
N ILE A 19 -1.54 -45.66 37.75
CA ILE A 19 -1.16 -45.79 36.34
C ILE A 19 -1.60 -44.53 35.56
N PRO A 20 -0.69 -43.82 34.87
CA PRO A 20 -1.02 -42.64 34.07
C PRO A 20 -1.71 -43.03 32.76
N ARG A 21 -2.89 -42.47 32.52
CA ARG A 21 -3.71 -42.67 31.32
C ARG A 21 -3.95 -41.35 30.62
N ALA A 22 -3.74 -41.32 29.31
CA ALA A 22 -3.96 -40.16 28.47
C ALA A 22 -5.38 -40.16 27.90
N LEU A 23 -6.04 -39.01 28.00
CA LEU A 23 -7.29 -38.72 27.30
C LEU A 23 -7.03 -38.40 25.82
N ARG A 24 -8.07 -38.26 25.00
CA ARG A 24 -7.89 -37.93 23.56
C ARG A 24 -7.25 -36.56 23.32
N CYS A 25 -7.36 -35.67 24.30
CA CYS A 25 -6.67 -34.38 24.33
C CYS A 25 -5.21 -34.47 24.76
N LEU A 26 -4.68 -35.69 24.99
CA LEU A 26 -3.31 -36.00 25.45
C LEU A 26 -2.95 -35.56 26.88
N HIS A 27 -3.85 -34.86 27.57
CA HIS A 27 -3.74 -34.68 29.03
C HIS A 27 -3.79 -36.03 29.76
N THR A 28 -2.91 -36.18 30.74
CA THR A 28 -2.68 -37.45 31.46
C THR A 28 -3.16 -37.34 32.91
N PHE A 29 -3.88 -38.36 33.38
CA PHE A 29 -4.37 -38.47 34.75
C PHE A 29 -4.27 -39.92 35.25
N CYS A 30 -4.42 -40.13 36.57
CA CYS A 30 -4.34 -41.46 37.15
C CYS A 30 -5.58 -42.30 36.76
N GLN A 31 -5.39 -43.60 36.50
CA GLN A 31 -6.47 -44.51 36.08
C GLN A 31 -7.65 -44.52 37.08
N SER A 32 -7.37 -44.50 38.38
CA SER A 32 -8.41 -44.44 39.42
C SER A 32 -9.18 -43.11 39.40
N CYS A 33 -8.48 -42.01 39.14
CA CYS A 33 -9.07 -40.68 39.01
C CYS A 33 -10.02 -40.62 37.80
N LEU A 34 -9.58 -41.17 36.67
CA LEU A 34 -10.40 -41.25 35.46
C LEU A 34 -11.59 -42.21 35.60
N HIS A 35 -11.44 -43.30 36.35
CA HIS A 35 -12.54 -44.21 36.67
C HIS A 35 -13.63 -43.50 37.47
N ASN A 36 -13.26 -42.79 38.53
CA ASN A 36 -14.19 -41.99 39.34
C ASN A 36 -14.87 -40.88 38.51
N LEU A 37 -14.17 -40.29 37.54
CA LEU A 37 -14.76 -39.31 36.62
C LEU A 37 -15.74 -39.97 35.64
N ALA A 38 -15.43 -41.15 35.12
CA ALA A 38 -16.30 -41.88 34.20
C ALA A 38 -17.60 -42.35 34.88
N GLU A 39 -17.53 -42.81 36.14
CA GLU A 39 -18.70 -43.26 36.90
C GLU A 39 -19.68 -42.14 37.21
N LYS A 40 -19.17 -40.92 37.50
CA LYS A 40 -20.02 -39.76 37.83
C LYS A 40 -20.88 -39.27 36.66
N HIS A 41 -20.53 -39.60 35.41
CA HIS A 41 -21.15 -39.02 34.24
C HIS A 41 -22.18 -39.93 33.54
N GLU A 42 -22.47 -41.14 34.04
CA GLU A 42 -23.41 -42.15 33.50
C GLU A 42 -23.21 -42.55 32.01
N MET A 43 -22.38 -41.84 31.25
CA MET A 43 -22.34 -41.78 29.80
C MET A 43 -21.02 -42.28 29.21
N LYS A 44 -20.35 -43.31 29.77
CA LYS A 44 -19.13 -43.95 29.19
C LYS A 44 -18.09 -42.97 28.58
N ARG A 45 -18.00 -41.75 29.11
CA ARG A 45 -17.22 -40.62 28.58
C ARG A 45 -16.59 -39.88 29.74
N VAL A 46 -15.38 -39.37 29.52
CA VAL A 46 -14.65 -38.56 30.49
C VAL A 46 -14.38 -37.20 29.89
N GLN A 47 -14.82 -36.15 30.58
CA GLN A 47 -14.50 -34.77 30.23
C GLN A 47 -13.15 -34.40 30.86
N CYS A 48 -12.22 -33.88 30.06
CA CYS A 48 -10.91 -33.45 30.56
C CYS A 48 -11.04 -32.25 31.51
N PRO A 49 -10.52 -32.31 32.76
CA PRO A 49 -10.54 -31.18 33.69
C PRO A 49 -9.75 -29.94 33.22
N ILE A 50 -8.82 -30.10 32.28
CA ILE A 50 -7.92 -29.01 31.84
C ILE A 50 -8.50 -28.29 30.62
N CYS A 51 -8.91 -29.02 29.58
CA CYS A 51 -9.37 -28.42 28.31
C CYS A 51 -10.84 -28.70 27.99
N GLN A 52 -11.58 -29.38 28.88
CA GLN A 52 -12.99 -29.72 28.74
C GLN A 52 -13.33 -30.64 27.54
N GLN A 53 -12.34 -31.17 26.84
CA GLN A 53 -12.55 -32.10 25.73
C GLN A 53 -13.03 -33.46 26.23
N GLU A 54 -14.09 -34.00 25.62
CA GLU A 54 -14.64 -35.31 25.94
C GLU A 54 -13.82 -36.45 25.29
N THR A 55 -13.58 -37.52 26.05
CA THR A 55 -12.96 -38.76 25.59
C THR A 55 -13.91 -39.93 25.82
N ASP A 56 -14.17 -40.71 24.78
CA ASP A 56 -14.97 -41.93 24.88
C ASP A 56 -14.16 -43.05 25.54
N VAL A 57 -14.80 -43.77 26.48
CA VAL A 57 -14.23 -44.96 27.12
C VAL A 57 -14.85 -46.18 26.47
N THR A 58 -14.18 -46.73 25.46
CA THR A 58 -14.63 -47.93 24.74
C THR A 58 -14.79 -49.10 25.73
N ASN A 59 -15.94 -49.77 25.65
CA ASN A 59 -16.39 -50.84 26.57
C ASN A 59 -16.59 -50.44 28.05
N GLY A 60 -16.50 -49.15 28.39
CA GLY A 60 -16.73 -48.65 29.76
C GLY A 60 -15.58 -48.88 30.74
N ASP A 61 -14.44 -49.42 30.30
CA ASP A 61 -13.25 -49.61 31.14
C ASP A 61 -12.17 -48.59 30.81
N VAL A 62 -11.82 -47.74 31.77
CA VAL A 62 -10.75 -46.72 31.67
C VAL A 62 -9.38 -47.34 31.39
N LYS A 63 -9.19 -48.65 31.65
CA LYS A 63 -7.96 -49.38 31.28
C LYS A 63 -7.72 -49.44 29.77
N SER A 64 -8.75 -49.24 28.94
CA SER A 64 -8.63 -49.20 27.48
C SER A 64 -7.96 -47.91 26.96
N LEU A 65 -7.90 -46.86 27.80
CA LEU A 65 -7.23 -45.61 27.44
C LEU A 65 -5.71 -45.79 27.36
N LEU A 66 -5.08 -44.99 26.51
CA LEU A 66 -3.64 -45.04 26.28
C LEU A 66 -2.87 -44.84 27.59
N CYS A 67 -2.04 -45.83 27.97
CA CYS A 67 -1.13 -45.68 29.08
C CYS A 67 0.04 -44.79 28.66
N ASN A 68 0.33 -43.74 29.44
CA ASN A 68 1.49 -42.90 29.20
C ASN A 68 2.73 -43.54 29.83
N PHE A 69 3.31 -44.51 29.12
CA PHE A 69 4.45 -45.27 29.63
C PHE A 69 5.67 -44.40 29.93
N SER A 70 5.91 -43.35 29.13
CA SER A 70 7.02 -42.42 29.39
C SER A 70 6.88 -41.74 30.77
N THR A 71 5.66 -41.34 31.15
CA THR A 71 5.38 -40.76 32.46
C THR A 71 5.46 -41.79 33.58
N LEU A 72 4.98 -43.01 33.35
CA LEU A 72 5.06 -44.11 34.33
C LEU A 72 6.52 -44.50 34.62
N ASP A 73 7.34 -44.62 33.59
CA ASP A 73 8.76 -44.97 33.68
C ASP A 73 9.54 -43.87 34.40
N ALA A 74 9.30 -42.60 34.05
CA ALA A 74 9.92 -41.45 34.71
C ALA A 74 9.51 -41.34 36.19
N ALA A 75 8.24 -41.61 36.51
CA ALA A 75 7.76 -41.60 37.89
C ALA A 75 8.33 -42.77 38.72
N SER A 76 8.49 -43.94 38.11
CA SER A 76 9.11 -45.11 38.74
C SER A 76 10.60 -44.88 39.02
N ALA A 77 11.33 -44.28 38.07
CA ALA A 77 12.73 -43.87 38.27
C ALA A 77 12.86 -42.79 39.35
N PHE A 78 11.94 -41.82 39.37
CA PHE A 78 11.86 -40.79 40.42
C PHE A 78 11.61 -41.39 41.81
N GLN A 79 10.71 -42.36 41.94
CA GLN A 79 10.46 -43.09 43.21
C GLN A 79 11.68 -43.91 43.65
N ALA A 80 12.29 -44.64 42.71
CA ALA A 80 13.54 -45.38 42.94
C ALA A 80 14.72 -44.47 43.32
N SER A 81 14.66 -43.18 42.96
CA SER A 81 15.64 -42.18 43.40
C SER A 81 15.49 -41.80 44.88
N LYS A 82 14.26 -41.85 45.42
CA LYS A 82 13.91 -41.44 46.79
C LYS A 82 13.99 -42.57 47.82
N GLU A 83 13.85 -43.84 47.41
CA GLU A 83 13.85 -45.01 48.32
C GLU A 83 15.18 -45.79 48.36
N LYS A 84 15.44 -46.49 49.47
CA LYS A 84 16.53 -47.47 49.59
C LYS A 84 16.07 -48.77 48.91
N LEU A 85 16.52 -48.99 47.68
CA LEU A 85 16.25 -50.21 46.94
C LEU A 85 16.96 -51.41 47.60
N VAL A 86 16.24 -52.52 47.79
CA VAL A 86 16.76 -53.79 48.34
C VAL A 86 16.88 -54.82 47.22
N CYS A 87 17.75 -55.82 47.42
CA CYS A 87 17.93 -56.89 46.46
C CYS A 87 16.71 -57.82 46.43
N ASN A 88 16.11 -58.05 45.26
CA ASN A 88 14.94 -58.91 45.07
C ASN A 88 15.23 -60.41 45.28
N ILE A 89 16.49 -60.82 45.36
CA ILE A 89 16.87 -62.23 45.53
C ILE A 89 17.12 -62.58 46.99
N CYS A 90 17.85 -61.73 47.73
CA CYS A 90 18.15 -62.00 49.14
C CYS A 90 17.29 -61.17 50.10
N GLU A 91 16.61 -60.12 49.64
CA GLU A 91 15.75 -59.20 50.40
C GLU A 91 16.43 -58.47 51.59
N GLU A 92 17.70 -58.77 51.86
CA GLU A 92 18.45 -58.28 53.03
C GLU A 92 19.41 -57.13 52.68
N ALA A 93 20.05 -57.19 51.52
CA ALA A 93 21.10 -56.25 51.12
C ALA A 93 20.56 -55.10 50.26
N ALA A 94 21.20 -53.93 50.34
CA ALA A 94 20.92 -52.83 49.43
C ALA A 94 21.23 -53.24 47.98
N ALA A 95 20.34 -52.90 47.06
CA ALA A 95 20.56 -53.12 45.64
C ALA A 95 21.67 -52.19 45.12
N ALA A 96 22.61 -52.78 44.40
CA ALA A 96 23.71 -52.07 43.72
C ALA A 96 23.51 -52.06 42.19
N HIS A 97 22.74 -53.00 41.66
CA HIS A 97 22.53 -53.21 40.23
C HIS A 97 21.04 -53.42 39.90
N ARG A 98 20.64 -53.12 38.67
CA ARG A 98 19.37 -53.50 38.06
C ARG A 98 19.63 -54.24 36.76
N CYS A 99 19.02 -55.40 36.57
CA CYS A 99 18.99 -56.07 35.28
C CYS A 99 17.80 -55.56 34.47
N LEU A 100 18.03 -55.12 33.23
CA LEU A 100 16.96 -54.56 32.40
C LEU A 100 16.04 -55.65 31.83
N GLU A 101 16.58 -56.82 31.50
CA GLU A 101 15.81 -57.95 30.97
C GLU A 101 14.99 -58.66 32.05
N CYS A 102 15.51 -58.73 33.28
CA CYS A 102 14.77 -59.28 34.41
C CYS A 102 13.87 -58.24 35.09
N SER A 103 14.15 -56.95 34.92
CA SER A 103 13.49 -55.85 35.66
C SER A 103 13.65 -55.92 37.19
N GLU A 104 14.61 -56.71 37.68
CA GLU A 104 14.87 -56.97 39.11
C GLU A 104 16.10 -56.19 39.61
N PHE A 105 16.14 -55.90 40.91
CA PHE A 105 17.28 -55.29 41.57
C PHE A 105 18.15 -56.33 42.30
N PHE A 106 19.47 -56.18 42.19
CA PHE A 106 20.46 -57.11 42.73
C PHE A 106 21.47 -56.38 43.61
N CYS A 107 21.83 -56.96 44.76
CA CYS A 107 23.08 -56.59 45.44
C CYS A 107 24.28 -57.12 44.65
N ASP A 108 25.49 -56.66 44.97
CA ASP A 108 26.72 -57.14 44.32
C ASP A 108 26.86 -58.67 44.35
N ASP A 109 26.49 -59.30 45.46
CA ASP A 109 26.66 -60.74 45.66
C ASP A 109 25.66 -61.57 44.84
N CYS A 110 24.43 -61.10 44.67
CA CYS A 110 23.43 -61.76 43.81
C CYS A 110 23.62 -61.42 42.33
N CYS A 111 24.24 -60.28 42.00
CA CYS A 111 24.55 -59.88 40.63
C CYS A 111 25.67 -60.75 40.01
N ARG A 112 26.69 -61.12 40.80
CA ARG A 112 27.82 -61.97 40.35
C ARG A 112 27.40 -63.31 39.75
N PRO A 113 26.56 -64.15 40.39
CA PRO A 113 26.07 -65.39 39.78
C PRO A 113 25.13 -65.10 38.61
N HIS A 114 24.32 -64.03 38.67
CA HIS A 114 23.45 -63.63 37.56
C HIS A 114 24.22 -63.39 36.27
N ARG A 115 25.37 -62.70 36.32
CA ARG A 115 26.23 -62.48 35.13
C ARG A 115 26.99 -63.74 34.66
N LYS A 116 27.00 -64.82 35.44
CA LYS A 116 27.75 -66.05 35.13
C LYS A 116 26.86 -67.21 34.68
N MET A 117 25.57 -67.17 35.01
CA MET A 117 24.62 -68.20 34.59
C MET A 117 24.41 -68.16 33.08
N LYS A 118 24.46 -69.33 32.43
CA LYS A 118 24.30 -69.46 30.97
C LYS A 118 23.03 -68.80 30.44
N ALA A 119 21.96 -68.77 31.24
CA ALA A 119 20.67 -68.18 30.88
C ALA A 119 20.63 -66.64 30.98
N THR A 120 21.50 -66.02 31.78
CA THR A 120 21.41 -64.59 32.15
C THR A 120 22.72 -63.82 31.98
N ARG A 121 23.79 -64.47 31.53
CA ARG A 121 25.11 -63.84 31.31
C ARG A 121 25.11 -62.74 30.26
N ASP A 122 24.17 -62.79 29.32
CA ASP A 122 24.05 -61.86 28.21
C ASP A 122 23.03 -60.74 28.51
N HIS A 123 22.49 -60.69 29.74
CA HIS A 123 21.59 -59.62 30.18
C HIS A 123 22.35 -58.31 30.44
N ASN A 124 21.71 -57.19 30.12
CA ASN A 124 22.19 -55.85 30.41
C ASN A 124 21.91 -55.50 31.88
N VAL A 125 22.98 -55.46 32.67
CA VAL A 125 22.93 -55.15 34.10
C VAL A 125 23.63 -53.81 34.36
N GLN A 126 22.85 -52.80 34.74
CA GLN A 126 23.32 -51.45 35.06
C GLN A 126 23.44 -51.25 36.57
N THR A 127 24.31 -50.36 37.00
CA THR A 127 24.35 -49.92 38.39
C THR A 127 23.14 -49.03 38.71
N ILE A 128 22.76 -48.94 39.99
CA ILE A 128 21.69 -48.02 40.41
C ILE A 128 22.05 -46.55 40.12
N ALA A 129 23.34 -46.19 40.09
CA ALA A 129 23.79 -44.84 39.72
C ALA A 129 23.55 -44.57 38.23
N GLU A 130 23.96 -45.48 37.35
CA GLU A 130 23.72 -45.38 35.90
C GLU A 130 22.22 -45.37 35.57
N PHE A 131 21.42 -46.17 36.30
CA PHE A 131 19.96 -46.20 36.16
C PHE A 131 19.29 -44.87 36.53
N LYS A 132 19.88 -44.07 37.44
CA LYS A 132 19.34 -42.78 37.88
C LYS A 132 19.70 -41.62 36.93
N GLU A 133 20.76 -41.74 36.14
CA GLU A 133 21.26 -40.65 35.28
C GLU A 133 20.79 -40.72 33.82
N GLU A 134 20.40 -41.89 33.30
CA GLU A 134 19.98 -42.04 31.90
C GLU A 134 18.69 -42.86 31.75
N PRO A 135 17.65 -42.35 31.05
CA PRO A 135 16.43 -43.10 30.79
C PRO A 135 16.64 -44.06 29.60
N VAL A 136 17.50 -45.07 29.75
CA VAL A 136 17.62 -46.20 28.79
C VAL A 136 16.43 -47.18 28.91
N LEU A 137 15.45 -46.87 29.78
CA LEU A 137 14.22 -47.63 30.04
C LEU A 137 13.44 -48.02 28.78
N ARG A 138 13.58 -47.26 27.69
CA ARG A 138 12.86 -47.52 26.43
C ARG A 138 13.30 -48.79 25.71
N THR A 139 14.57 -49.21 25.83
CA THR A 139 15.15 -50.18 24.88
C THR A 139 14.92 -51.64 25.27
N PHE A 140 14.55 -51.92 26.52
CA PHE A 140 14.46 -53.29 27.06
C PHE A 140 13.07 -53.68 27.59
N ARG A 141 12.08 -52.79 27.50
CA ARG A 141 10.71 -53.08 27.92
C ARG A 141 9.99 -53.95 26.89
N LYS A 142 9.94 -55.26 27.15
CA LYS A 142 9.14 -56.19 26.36
C LYS A 142 7.66 -55.89 26.56
N THR A 143 6.95 -55.65 25.46
CA THR A 143 5.50 -55.47 25.49
C THR A 143 4.85 -56.78 25.05
N TYR A 144 3.95 -57.29 25.87
CA TYR A 144 3.33 -58.59 25.67
C TYR A 144 1.93 -58.47 25.08
N CYS A 145 1.52 -59.51 24.37
CA CYS A 145 0.26 -59.55 23.65
C CYS A 145 -0.93 -59.60 24.63
N PRO A 146 -1.87 -58.63 24.57
CA PRO A 146 -3.01 -58.60 25.49
C PRO A 146 -4.08 -59.66 25.16
N THR A 147 -4.06 -60.24 23.95
CA THR A 147 -5.02 -61.28 23.54
C THR A 147 -4.59 -62.68 23.95
N HIS A 148 -3.31 -62.86 24.33
CA HIS A 148 -2.74 -64.13 24.79
C HIS A 148 -2.07 -63.95 26.17
N PRO A 149 -2.84 -63.70 27.24
CA PRO A 149 -2.30 -63.33 28.55
C PRO A 149 -1.86 -64.52 29.43
N GLU A 150 -1.80 -65.75 28.91
CA GLU A 150 -1.56 -66.92 29.75
C GLU A 150 -0.17 -66.87 30.44
N PRO A 151 -0.09 -67.05 31.79
CA PRO A 151 1.13 -66.79 32.57
C PRO A 151 2.35 -67.64 32.20
N LYS A 152 2.15 -68.78 31.53
CA LYS A 152 3.21 -69.70 31.14
C LYS A 152 3.81 -69.39 29.77
N GLU A 153 3.16 -68.53 28.98
CA GLU A 153 3.49 -68.27 27.57
C GLU A 153 3.22 -66.79 27.23
N MET A 154 3.89 -65.86 27.93
CA MET A 154 3.78 -64.43 27.62
C MET A 154 4.41 -64.12 26.25
N HIS A 155 3.58 -63.92 25.24
CA HIS A 155 4.04 -63.72 23.87
C HIS A 155 4.37 -62.25 23.57
N GLU A 156 5.64 -62.00 23.26
CA GLU A 156 6.16 -60.68 22.93
C GLU A 156 5.61 -60.16 21.60
N LEU A 157 5.22 -58.89 21.56
CA LEU A 157 4.80 -58.18 20.36
C LEU A 157 6.03 -57.83 19.53
N THR A 158 6.30 -58.61 18.49
CA THR A 158 7.47 -58.43 17.60
C THR A 158 7.07 -58.05 16.17
N LEU A 159 5.78 -58.17 15.83
CA LEU A 159 5.23 -57.94 14.51
C LEU A 159 4.12 -56.87 14.57
N CYS A 160 3.80 -56.28 13.42
CA CYS A 160 2.72 -55.31 13.27
C CYS A 160 1.93 -55.62 12.01
N CYS A 161 0.61 -55.71 12.15
CA CYS A 161 -0.32 -55.99 11.06
C CYS A 161 -0.73 -54.67 10.38
N LYS A 162 -0.42 -54.52 9.09
CA LYS A 162 -0.70 -53.31 8.32
C LYS A 162 -2.18 -53.18 7.94
N THR A 163 -2.89 -54.30 7.78
CA THR A 163 -4.31 -54.30 7.39
C THR A 163 -5.25 -53.95 8.55
N CYS A 164 -4.78 -54.07 9.80
CA CYS A 164 -5.56 -53.76 11.01
C CYS A 164 -5.10 -52.46 11.67
N ASP A 165 -4.93 -51.39 10.88
CA ASP A 165 -4.53 -50.06 11.36
C ASP A 165 -3.25 -50.10 12.21
N HIS A 166 -2.22 -50.77 11.68
CA HIS A 166 -0.91 -50.91 12.32
C HIS A 166 -0.95 -51.49 13.74
N LYS A 167 -1.90 -52.40 14.01
CA LYS A 167 -2.01 -53.11 15.29
C LYS A 167 -0.78 -54.01 15.55
N PRO A 168 -0.08 -53.84 16.69
CA PRO A 168 0.98 -54.76 17.11
C PRO A 168 0.42 -56.16 17.39
N ILE A 169 1.11 -57.20 16.93
CA ILE A 169 0.71 -58.61 17.05
C ILE A 169 1.89 -59.52 17.45
N CYS A 170 1.59 -60.67 18.05
CA CYS A 170 2.57 -61.75 18.27
C CYS A 170 2.41 -62.85 17.20
N TYR A 171 3.25 -63.89 17.24
CA TYR A 171 3.19 -65.00 16.27
C TYR A 171 1.85 -65.76 16.30
N ASP A 172 1.25 -65.96 17.48
CA ASP A 172 -0.03 -66.65 17.60
C ASP A 172 -1.19 -65.86 16.99
N CYS A 173 -1.14 -64.52 17.09
CA CYS A 173 -2.15 -63.66 16.45
C CYS A 173 -2.20 -63.90 14.94
N ILE A 174 -1.08 -64.24 14.29
CA ILE A 174 -1.06 -64.57 12.86
C ILE A 174 -1.92 -65.80 12.60
N VAL A 175 -1.80 -66.83 13.44
CA VAL A 175 -2.48 -68.10 13.22
C VAL A 175 -3.99 -67.97 13.50
N ILE A 176 -4.35 -67.18 14.52
CA ILE A 176 -5.74 -67.09 15.01
C ILE A 176 -6.55 -66.06 14.22
N ASP A 177 -6.08 -64.81 14.15
CA ASP A 177 -6.89 -63.67 13.70
C ASP A 177 -6.31 -62.93 12.47
N HIS A 178 -5.03 -63.13 12.15
CA HIS A 178 -4.30 -62.33 11.14
C HIS A 178 -3.67 -63.19 10.02
N LYS A 179 -4.27 -64.33 9.70
CA LYS A 179 -3.69 -65.34 8.79
C LYS A 179 -3.46 -64.83 7.38
N ASP A 180 -4.43 -64.09 6.85
CA ASP A 180 -4.44 -63.58 5.47
C ASP A 180 -4.13 -62.06 5.41
N HIS A 181 -3.56 -61.51 6.48
CA HIS A 181 -3.25 -60.09 6.62
C HIS A 181 -1.79 -59.78 6.28
N ASP A 182 -1.52 -58.59 5.74
CA ASP A 182 -0.15 -58.11 5.57
C ASP A 182 0.43 -57.67 6.93
N TYR A 183 1.65 -58.11 7.21
CA TYR A 183 2.37 -57.79 8.45
C TYR A 183 3.87 -57.61 8.19
N GLY A 184 4.53 -56.85 9.07
CA GLY A 184 5.97 -56.66 9.05
C GLY A 184 6.56 -56.64 10.45
N PHE A 185 7.89 -56.52 10.54
CA PHE A 185 8.55 -56.39 11.83
C PHE A 185 8.17 -55.07 12.51
N LEU A 186 7.76 -55.15 13.78
CA LEU A 186 7.29 -54.01 14.55
C LEU A 186 8.32 -52.87 14.60
N HIS A 187 9.61 -53.19 14.75
CA HIS A 187 10.67 -52.18 14.87
C HIS A 187 10.83 -51.32 13.60
N GLN A 188 10.75 -51.94 12.42
CA GLN A 188 10.84 -51.26 11.11
C GLN A 188 9.62 -50.37 10.91
N LEU A 189 8.42 -50.93 11.03
CA LEU A 189 7.18 -50.18 10.84
C LEU A 189 7.04 -49.04 11.88
N ALA A 190 7.48 -49.26 13.12
CA ALA A 190 7.50 -48.20 14.12
C ALA A 190 8.53 -47.11 13.82
N GLN A 191 9.62 -47.40 13.09
CA GLN A 191 10.56 -46.37 12.63
C GLN A 191 9.94 -45.47 11.57
N ASP A 192 9.22 -46.05 10.60
CA ASP A 192 8.50 -45.30 9.56
C ASP A 192 7.41 -44.43 10.19
N GLN A 193 6.60 -45.00 11.09
CA GLN A 193 5.55 -44.28 11.80
C GLN A 193 6.11 -43.18 12.72
N ARG A 194 7.30 -43.38 13.31
CA ARG A 194 8.00 -42.32 14.05
C ARG A 194 8.39 -41.16 13.15
N ALA A 195 8.85 -41.43 11.92
CA ALA A 195 9.19 -40.38 10.96
C ALA A 195 7.95 -39.56 10.57
N GLU A 196 6.83 -40.22 10.28
CA GLU A 196 5.55 -39.58 9.96
C GLU A 196 5.04 -38.69 11.11
N ILE A 197 4.98 -39.21 12.34
CA ILE A 197 4.57 -38.43 13.51
C ILE A 197 5.52 -37.24 13.75
N SER A 198 6.82 -37.43 13.52
CA SER A 198 7.80 -36.35 13.69
C SER A 198 7.65 -35.24 12.66
N ALA A 199 7.30 -35.59 11.41
CA ALA A 199 7.00 -34.63 10.36
C ALA A 199 5.76 -33.80 10.69
N LEU A 200 4.65 -34.46 11.08
CA LEU A 200 3.42 -33.77 11.52
C LEU A 200 3.67 -32.86 12.73
N LEU A 201 4.49 -33.31 13.69
CA LEU A 201 4.87 -32.49 14.85
C LEU A 201 5.65 -31.24 14.43
N ALA A 202 6.51 -31.31 13.43
CA ALA A 202 7.24 -30.16 12.90
C ALA A 202 6.27 -29.14 12.27
N GLU A 203 5.32 -29.59 11.45
CA GLU A 203 4.31 -28.72 10.83
C GLU A 203 3.42 -28.01 11.87
N VAL A 204 2.98 -28.74 12.90
CA VAL A 204 2.17 -28.15 13.99
C VAL A 204 2.98 -27.14 14.80
N ARG A 205 4.28 -27.38 15.02
CA ARG A 205 5.18 -26.43 15.69
C ARG A 205 5.34 -25.15 14.87
N GLU A 206 5.57 -25.28 13.57
CA GLU A 206 5.67 -24.14 12.65
C GLU A 206 4.38 -23.31 12.66
N ARG A 207 3.21 -23.98 12.60
CA ARG A 207 1.92 -23.29 12.75
C ARG A 207 1.78 -22.57 14.09
N GLY A 208 2.33 -23.14 15.16
CA GLY A 208 2.42 -22.51 16.48
C GLY A 208 3.30 -21.26 16.47
N ASP A 209 4.44 -21.29 15.78
CA ASP A 209 5.32 -20.12 15.60
C ASP A 209 4.62 -19.00 14.83
N VAL A 210 3.96 -19.34 13.72
CA VAL A 210 3.17 -18.37 12.92
C VAL A 210 2.06 -17.73 13.75
N SER A 211 1.35 -18.54 14.55
CA SER A 211 0.30 -18.06 15.45
C SER A 211 0.84 -17.12 16.53
N ARG A 212 1.97 -17.45 17.17
CA ARG A 212 2.66 -16.56 18.13
C ARG A 212 3.07 -15.25 17.48
N ALA A 213 3.68 -15.31 16.31
CA ALA A 213 4.05 -14.11 15.57
C ALA A 213 2.82 -13.24 15.22
N ALA A 214 1.68 -13.86 14.88
CA ALA A 214 0.43 -13.14 14.66
C ALA A 214 -0.10 -12.46 15.93
N MET A 215 -0.06 -13.14 17.09
CA MET A 215 -0.46 -12.54 18.37
C MET A 215 0.41 -11.32 18.72
N THR A 216 1.72 -11.39 18.52
CA THR A 216 2.62 -10.24 18.74
C THR A 216 2.27 -9.07 17.82
N ARG A 217 1.98 -9.33 16.53
CA ARG A 217 1.56 -8.27 15.59
C ARG A 217 0.23 -7.64 15.98
N ILE A 218 -0.75 -8.44 16.43
CA ILE A 218 -2.05 -7.95 16.88
C ILE A 218 -1.87 -7.08 18.13
N ALA A 219 -1.09 -7.54 19.11
CA ALA A 219 -0.80 -6.77 20.32
C ALA A 219 -0.13 -5.42 19.99
N ALA A 220 0.86 -5.41 19.09
CA ALA A 220 1.48 -4.18 18.60
C ALA A 220 0.45 -3.26 17.92
N CYS A 221 -0.42 -3.81 17.07
CA CYS A 221 -1.49 -3.04 16.42
C CYS A 221 -2.48 -2.43 17.43
N CYS A 222 -2.81 -3.13 18.51
CA CYS A 222 -3.63 -2.59 19.59
C CYS A 222 -2.95 -1.40 20.28
N GLN A 223 -1.65 -1.51 20.60
CA GLN A 223 -0.88 -0.41 21.18
C GLN A 223 -0.83 0.79 20.23
N ASP A 224 -0.52 0.54 18.95
CA ASP A 224 -0.51 1.51 17.87
C ASP A 224 -1.82 2.31 17.72
N VAL A 225 -2.97 1.66 17.96
CA VAL A 225 -4.29 2.31 17.97
C VAL A 225 -4.42 3.24 19.17
N THR A 226 -4.02 2.79 20.36
CA THR A 226 -4.10 3.62 21.58
C THR A 226 -3.17 4.83 21.53
N GLU A 227 -1.96 4.69 20.98
CA GLU A 227 -1.01 5.79 20.82
C GLU A 227 -1.51 6.82 19.80
N ARG A 228 -2.06 6.36 18.66
CA ARG A 228 -2.64 7.26 17.65
C ARG A 228 -3.89 7.98 18.16
N GLN A 229 -4.71 7.33 18.98
CA GLN A 229 -5.82 8.00 19.66
C GLN A 229 -5.30 9.15 20.54
N ALA A 230 -4.33 8.87 21.42
CA ALA A 230 -3.76 9.89 22.30
C ALA A 230 -3.09 11.05 21.53
N SER A 231 -2.40 10.75 20.42
CA SER A 231 -1.82 11.77 19.54
C SER A 231 -2.90 12.65 18.91
N ALA A 232 -3.95 12.04 18.35
CA ALA A 232 -5.04 12.78 17.72
C ALA A 232 -5.78 13.68 18.73
N GLU A 233 -6.01 13.21 19.95
CA GLU A 233 -6.58 14.02 21.04
C GLU A 233 -5.68 15.23 21.36
N ALA A 234 -4.36 15.02 21.51
CA ALA A 234 -3.41 16.09 21.77
C ALA A 234 -3.29 17.11 20.61
N GLU A 235 -3.36 16.65 19.37
CA GLU A 235 -3.36 17.50 18.17
C GLU A 235 -4.62 18.37 18.09
N ILE A 236 -5.79 17.81 18.40
CA ILE A 236 -7.04 18.57 18.51
C ILE A 236 -6.89 19.66 19.58
N ASP A 237 -6.44 19.29 20.79
CA ASP A 237 -6.26 20.27 21.86
C ASP A 237 -5.28 21.38 21.48
N ALA A 238 -4.13 21.03 20.88
CA ALA A 238 -3.14 22.01 20.42
C ALA A 238 -3.72 22.95 19.36
N LEU A 239 -4.45 22.40 18.38
CA LEU A 239 -5.09 23.16 17.31
C LEU A 239 -6.11 24.18 17.86
N PHE A 240 -6.97 23.75 18.78
CA PHE A 240 -7.96 24.63 19.40
C PHE A 240 -7.30 25.68 20.31
N ASN A 241 -6.28 25.32 21.08
CA ASN A 241 -5.52 26.29 21.89
C ASN A 241 -4.87 27.37 21.02
N GLN A 242 -4.26 26.99 19.90
CA GLN A 242 -3.69 27.96 18.94
C GLN A 242 -4.76 28.89 18.34
N ALA A 243 -5.94 28.35 18.01
CA ALA A 243 -7.06 29.15 17.53
C ALA A 243 -7.55 30.14 18.59
N TYR A 244 -7.69 29.71 19.84
CA TYR A 244 -8.03 30.59 20.96
C TYR A 244 -7.03 31.72 21.14
N ASP A 245 -5.73 31.42 21.10
CA ASP A 245 -4.68 32.42 21.26
C ASP A 245 -4.70 33.45 20.12
N THR A 246 -4.91 32.98 18.89
CA THR A 246 -5.02 33.85 17.71
C THR A 246 -6.24 34.77 17.81
N LEU A 247 -7.39 34.22 18.21
CA LEU A 247 -8.61 35.00 18.41
C LEU A 247 -8.46 36.02 19.55
N ARG A 248 -7.82 35.65 20.66
CA ARG A 248 -7.51 36.59 21.75
C ARG A 248 -6.56 37.70 21.30
N ALA A 249 -5.54 37.38 20.52
CA ALA A 249 -4.61 38.37 19.98
C ALA A 249 -5.34 39.38 19.09
N ARG A 250 -6.20 38.88 18.19
CA ARG A 250 -7.03 39.73 17.33
C ARG A 250 -8.01 40.60 18.13
N GLN A 251 -8.63 40.05 19.16
CA GLN A 251 -9.50 40.81 20.07
C GLN A 251 -8.74 41.97 20.73
N LYS A 252 -7.53 41.69 21.25
CA LYS A 252 -6.68 42.71 21.89
C LYS A 252 -6.28 43.81 20.92
N GLU A 253 -5.92 43.45 19.68
CA GLU A 253 -5.59 44.39 18.63
C GLU A 253 -6.78 45.30 18.30
N ALA A 254 -7.97 44.74 18.09
CA ALA A 254 -9.17 45.51 17.80
C ALA A 254 -9.51 46.51 18.93
N LEU A 255 -9.40 46.08 20.20
CA LEU A 255 -9.60 46.96 21.36
C LEU A 255 -8.56 48.08 21.41
N ASN A 256 -7.29 47.78 21.10
CA ASN A 256 -6.25 48.80 21.03
C ASN A 256 -6.54 49.83 19.94
N THR A 257 -7.02 49.41 18.77
CA THR A 257 -7.43 50.32 17.69
C THR A 257 -8.54 51.26 18.15
N VAL A 258 -9.56 50.75 18.85
CA VAL A 258 -10.63 51.58 19.43
C VAL A 258 -10.05 52.62 20.39
N HIS A 259 -9.20 52.21 21.34
CA HIS A 259 -8.57 53.13 22.28
C HIS A 259 -7.74 54.21 21.57
N MET A 260 -6.97 53.84 20.54
CA MET A 260 -6.12 54.78 19.79
C MET A 260 -6.96 55.81 19.03
N LEU A 261 -7.96 55.36 18.27
CA LEU A 261 -8.84 56.26 17.49
C LEU A 261 -9.61 57.21 18.40
N MET A 262 -10.16 56.72 19.51
CA MET A 262 -10.90 57.56 20.45
C MET A 262 -9.99 58.57 21.15
N LYS A 263 -8.76 58.18 21.51
CA LYS A 263 -7.77 59.08 22.09
C LYS A 263 -7.34 60.18 21.12
N GLU A 264 -7.18 59.86 19.85
CA GLU A 264 -6.84 60.84 18.81
C GLU A 264 -7.98 61.83 18.59
N LYS A 265 -9.22 61.34 18.45
CA LYS A 265 -10.43 62.18 18.36
C LYS A 265 -10.56 63.10 19.57
N GLN A 266 -10.35 62.58 20.79
CA GLN A 266 -10.38 63.35 22.03
C GLN A 266 -9.34 64.47 22.02
N LYS A 267 -8.09 64.15 21.66
CA LYS A 267 -6.99 65.13 21.59
C LYS A 267 -7.28 66.26 20.60
N THR A 268 -7.88 65.94 19.46
CA THR A 268 -8.28 66.95 18.45
C THR A 268 -9.34 67.90 18.99
N LEU A 269 -10.34 67.38 19.70
CA LEU A 269 -11.39 68.20 20.32
C LEU A 269 -10.84 69.06 21.47
N GLU A 270 -9.95 68.53 22.30
CA GLU A 270 -9.28 69.27 23.38
C GLU A 270 -8.44 70.44 22.83
N ALA A 271 -7.65 70.20 21.78
CA ALA A 271 -6.87 71.24 21.12
C ALA A 271 -7.75 72.33 20.49
N GLN A 272 -8.87 71.94 19.85
CA GLN A 272 -9.84 72.90 19.32
C GLN A 272 -10.48 73.74 20.45
N ALA A 273 -10.85 73.12 21.56
CA ALA A 273 -11.43 73.80 22.72
C ALA A 273 -10.46 74.83 23.32
N GLU A 274 -9.17 74.48 23.46
CA GLU A 274 -8.14 75.40 23.95
C GLU A 274 -7.90 76.58 22.97
N ALA A 275 -7.90 76.32 21.66
CA ALA A 275 -7.81 77.36 20.64
C ALA A 275 -9.01 78.32 20.67
N LEU A 276 -10.23 77.79 20.84
CA LEU A 276 -11.43 78.61 20.98
C LEU A 276 -11.42 79.42 22.29
N ALA A 277 -10.97 78.83 23.40
CA ALA A 277 -10.88 79.52 24.70
C ALA A 277 -9.89 80.70 24.67
N THR A 278 -8.74 80.52 24.01
CA THR A 278 -7.75 81.60 23.83
C THR A 278 -8.28 82.71 22.92
N PHE A 279 -8.95 82.36 21.81
CA PHE A 279 -9.59 83.34 20.94
C PHE A 279 -10.71 84.12 21.67
N GLN A 280 -11.55 83.43 22.43
CA GLN A 280 -12.63 84.05 23.23
C GLN A 280 -12.07 85.02 24.27
N SER A 281 -10.96 84.69 24.92
CA SER A 281 -10.28 85.58 25.87
C SER A 281 -9.74 86.84 25.19
N SER A 282 -9.20 86.70 23.98
CA SER A 282 -8.72 87.82 23.15
C SER A 282 -9.86 88.74 22.70
N LEU A 283 -10.99 88.15 22.28
CA LEU A 283 -12.22 88.89 21.95
C LEU A 283 -12.76 89.64 23.18
N SER A 284 -12.92 88.96 24.32
CA SER A 284 -13.51 89.54 25.54
C SER A 284 -12.66 90.68 26.11
N SER A 285 -11.33 90.52 26.14
CA SER A 285 -10.42 91.55 26.64
C SER A 285 -10.38 92.78 25.73
N SER A 286 -10.28 92.56 24.41
CA SER A 286 -10.23 93.64 23.41
C SER A 286 -11.55 94.42 23.37
N THR A 287 -12.69 93.74 23.38
CA THR A 287 -14.02 94.37 23.42
C THR A 287 -14.26 95.14 24.71
N SER A 288 -13.90 94.57 25.87
CA SER A 288 -14.01 95.25 27.17
C SER A 288 -13.14 96.51 27.24
N TYR A 289 -11.93 96.47 26.67
CA TYR A 289 -11.05 97.63 26.61
C TYR A 289 -11.65 98.73 25.72
N VAL A 290 -12.06 98.38 24.49
CA VAL A 290 -12.69 99.34 23.56
C VAL A 290 -13.95 99.94 24.15
N HIS A 291 -14.81 99.13 24.77
CA HIS A 291 -16.05 99.60 25.39
C HIS A 291 -15.78 100.61 26.52
N ARG A 292 -14.78 100.36 27.37
CA ARG A 292 -14.37 101.31 28.42
C ARG A 292 -13.80 102.60 27.82
N MET A 293 -12.92 102.50 26.83
CA MET A 293 -12.33 103.66 26.15
C MET A 293 -13.42 104.56 25.53
N LEU A 294 -14.44 103.97 24.90
CA LEU A 294 -15.54 104.72 24.30
C LEU A 294 -16.49 105.33 25.33
N GLY A 295 -16.66 104.73 26.52
CA GLY A 295 -17.59 105.19 27.54
C GLY A 295 -17.01 106.22 28.52
N SER A 296 -15.71 106.14 28.84
CA SER A 296 -15.08 106.97 29.87
C SER A 296 -13.82 107.71 29.42
N GLY A 297 -13.32 107.46 28.20
CA GLY A 297 -12.15 108.15 27.67
C GLY A 297 -12.48 109.58 27.21
N SER A 298 -11.51 110.48 27.30
CA SER A 298 -11.64 111.81 26.71
C SER A 298 -11.59 111.76 25.18
N ASP A 299 -12.20 112.74 24.50
CA ASP A 299 -12.21 112.81 23.03
C ASP A 299 -10.80 112.73 22.41
N ALA A 300 -9.80 113.32 23.08
CA ALA A 300 -8.40 113.28 22.66
C ALA A 300 -7.79 111.87 22.76
N GLU A 301 -8.03 111.13 23.85
CA GLU A 301 -7.54 109.75 24.05
C GLU A 301 -8.17 108.79 23.03
N VAL A 302 -9.45 108.97 22.73
CA VAL A 302 -10.16 108.20 21.69
C VAL A 302 -9.52 108.44 20.32
N MET A 303 -9.24 109.70 19.97
CA MET A 303 -8.63 110.03 18.68
C MET A 303 -7.18 109.55 18.56
N LEU A 304 -6.39 109.62 19.63
CA LEU A 304 -5.00 109.11 19.65
C LEU A 304 -4.95 107.58 19.52
N SER A 305 -5.89 106.86 20.14
CA SER A 305 -5.92 105.39 20.13
C SER A 305 -6.67 104.78 18.94
N LYS A 306 -7.51 105.55 18.23
CA LYS A 306 -8.31 105.15 17.07
C LYS A 306 -7.59 104.22 16.06
N PRO A 307 -6.41 104.56 15.51
CA PRO A 307 -5.79 103.72 14.48
C PRO A 307 -5.45 102.32 15.00
N VAL A 308 -4.94 102.21 16.23
CA VAL A 308 -4.57 100.93 16.86
C VAL A 308 -5.82 100.11 17.17
N LEU A 309 -6.87 100.74 17.71
CA LEU A 309 -8.12 100.04 18.05
C LEU A 309 -8.85 99.52 16.80
N ILE A 310 -8.96 100.34 15.75
CA ILE A 310 -9.60 99.91 14.50
C ILE A 310 -8.81 98.77 13.87
N GLN A 311 -7.47 98.84 13.87
CA GLN A 311 -6.64 97.76 13.36
C GLN A 311 -6.87 96.46 14.13
N ARG A 312 -6.82 96.50 15.47
CA ARG A 312 -7.03 95.30 16.30
C ARG A 312 -8.42 94.68 16.11
N LEU A 313 -9.46 95.51 16.01
CA LEU A 313 -10.82 95.03 15.76
C LEU A 313 -10.97 94.40 14.38
N LYS A 314 -10.32 94.96 13.35
CA LYS A 314 -10.29 94.36 12.01
C LYS A 314 -9.55 93.03 11.99
N GLU A 315 -8.42 92.92 12.70
CA GLU A 315 -7.68 91.65 12.86
C GLU A 315 -8.56 90.57 13.49
N LEU A 316 -9.26 90.89 14.59
CA LEU A 316 -10.17 89.95 15.25
C LEU A 316 -11.39 89.60 14.40
N GLN A 317 -11.91 90.56 13.62
CA GLN A 317 -13.04 90.34 12.71
C GLN A 317 -12.68 89.43 11.54
N GLN A 318 -11.43 89.49 11.07
CA GLN A 318 -10.95 88.72 9.92
C GLN A 318 -10.32 87.38 10.31
N GLN A 319 -10.08 87.13 11.60
CA GLN A 319 -9.51 85.88 12.06
C GLN A 319 -10.54 84.74 11.94
N GLU A 320 -10.28 83.79 11.05
CA GLU A 320 -11.12 82.60 10.88
C GLU A 320 -10.99 81.64 12.06
N CYS A 321 -12.12 81.06 12.49
CA CYS A 321 -12.16 80.07 13.56
C CYS A 321 -13.16 78.96 13.23
N VAL A 322 -12.81 77.72 13.55
CA VAL A 322 -13.69 76.56 13.32
C VAL A 322 -14.59 76.37 14.54
N LEU A 323 -15.89 76.64 14.36
CA LEU A 323 -16.90 76.63 15.43
C LEU A 323 -17.58 75.27 15.60
N GLU A 324 -17.65 74.47 14.54
CA GLU A 324 -18.20 73.12 14.59
C GLU A 324 -17.17 72.10 15.11
N PRO A 325 -17.59 71.05 15.84
CA PRO A 325 -16.67 70.03 16.34
C PRO A 325 -15.85 69.39 15.22
N ALA A 326 -14.52 69.41 15.35
CA ALA A 326 -13.60 68.88 14.34
C ALA A 326 -13.61 67.34 14.24
N ALA A 327 -14.25 66.64 15.17
CA ALA A 327 -14.40 65.18 15.17
C ALA A 327 -15.73 64.74 15.81
N SER A 328 -16.31 63.62 15.35
CA SER A 328 -17.51 63.00 15.92
C SER A 328 -17.16 61.77 16.77
N ALA A 329 -18.08 61.38 17.67
CA ALA A 329 -17.96 60.16 18.48
C ALA A 329 -18.28 58.86 17.70
N ASP A 330 -18.59 58.96 16.41
CA ASP A 330 -19.05 57.80 15.63
C ASP A 330 -17.94 56.74 15.51
N LEU A 331 -18.34 55.50 15.80
CA LEU A 331 -17.54 54.29 15.75
C LEU A 331 -18.46 53.11 15.43
N TRP A 332 -18.05 52.21 14.54
CA TRP A 332 -18.77 50.96 14.27
C TRP A 332 -17.81 49.78 14.28
N VAL A 333 -18.36 48.61 14.63
CA VAL A 333 -17.66 47.33 14.59
C VAL A 333 -18.42 46.45 13.60
N ASP A 334 -17.70 45.86 12.66
CA ASP A 334 -18.27 44.93 11.70
C ASP A 334 -18.69 43.62 12.39
N GLN A 335 -19.86 43.06 12.02
CA GLN A 335 -20.49 41.90 12.67
C GLN A 335 -20.78 40.75 11.70
N ASP A 336 -19.98 40.60 10.65
CA ASP A 336 -20.22 39.55 9.65
C ASP A 336 -20.00 38.14 10.24
N SER A 337 -21.10 37.50 10.64
CA SER A 337 -21.12 36.28 11.47
C SER A 337 -21.41 35.01 10.66
N GLN A 338 -21.90 35.14 9.42
CA GLN A 338 -22.19 33.98 8.55
C GLN A 338 -20.93 33.29 8.03
N SER A 339 -19.81 34.01 7.87
CA SER A 339 -18.54 33.45 7.40
C SER A 339 -17.81 32.62 8.45
N LEU A 340 -18.05 32.86 9.74
CA LEU A 340 -17.35 32.17 10.83
C LEU A 340 -17.87 30.73 11.04
N TYR A 341 -19.19 30.53 10.92
CA TYR A 341 -19.80 29.21 11.12
C TYR A 341 -19.34 28.17 10.11
N SER A 342 -19.20 28.55 8.83
CA SER A 342 -18.74 27.64 7.78
C SER A 342 -17.29 27.22 7.96
N VAL A 343 -16.45 28.10 8.50
CA VAL A 343 -15.04 27.81 8.81
C VAL A 343 -14.92 26.90 10.05
N ILE A 344 -15.72 27.15 11.09
CA ILE A 344 -15.72 26.34 12.32
C ILE A 344 -16.20 24.90 12.03
N ALA A 345 -17.16 24.72 11.13
CA ALA A 345 -17.69 23.39 10.80
C ALA A 345 -16.64 22.41 10.25
N GLY A 346 -15.56 22.90 9.63
CA GLY A 346 -14.45 22.07 9.17
C GLY A 346 -13.26 22.00 10.13
N PHE A 347 -13.27 22.79 11.22
CA PHE A 347 -12.13 22.92 12.12
C PHE A 347 -12.09 21.75 13.12
N GLY A 348 -10.99 21.00 13.14
CA GLY A 348 -10.86 19.80 13.99
C GLY A 348 -11.66 18.58 13.49
N ALA A 349 -12.03 18.54 12.21
CA ALA A 349 -12.70 17.39 11.62
C ALA A 349 -11.80 16.14 11.67
N VAL A 350 -12.29 15.08 12.31
CA VAL A 350 -11.58 13.79 12.44
C VAL A 350 -12.03 12.84 11.34
N HIS A 351 -11.08 12.25 10.63
CA HIS A 351 -11.32 11.26 9.59
C HIS A 351 -10.66 9.93 9.96
N ALA A 352 -11.45 8.85 10.00
CA ALA A 352 -10.94 7.50 10.21
C ALA A 352 -10.82 6.77 8.87
N LEU A 353 -9.59 6.41 8.50
CA LEU A 353 -9.29 5.67 7.27
C LEU A 353 -9.22 4.17 7.55
N ASN A 354 -10.25 3.46 7.11
CA ASN A 354 -10.27 2.00 7.08
C ASN A 354 -9.94 1.56 5.65
N VAL A 355 -8.64 1.41 5.33
CA VAL A 355 -8.21 0.96 4.00
C VAL A 355 -7.63 -0.46 4.11
N ASP A 356 -8.13 -1.37 3.27
CA ASP A 356 -7.61 -2.73 3.11
C ASP A 356 -6.80 -2.85 1.81
N ALA A 357 -5.50 -3.08 1.93
CA ALA A 357 -4.61 -3.27 0.80
C ALA A 357 -5.06 -4.38 -0.17
N GLY A 358 -5.70 -5.45 0.34
CA GLY A 358 -6.17 -6.57 -0.47
C GLY A 358 -7.42 -6.26 -1.30
N ARG A 359 -8.12 -5.16 -1.01
CA ARG A 359 -9.31 -4.72 -1.74
C ARG A 359 -9.02 -3.57 -2.70
N CYS A 360 -7.95 -2.82 -2.51
CA CYS A 360 -7.54 -1.74 -3.41
C CYS A 360 -7.22 -2.23 -4.83
N THR A 361 -7.39 -1.36 -5.82
CA THR A 361 -7.11 -1.65 -7.24
C THR A 361 -6.24 -0.57 -7.85
N ALA A 362 -5.48 -0.92 -8.89
CA ALA A 362 -4.75 0.05 -9.71
C ALA A 362 -4.91 -0.28 -11.20
N GLU A 363 -5.22 0.74 -12.01
CA GLU A 363 -5.51 0.59 -13.43
C GLU A 363 -5.03 1.82 -14.23
N GLY A 364 -4.56 1.60 -15.46
CA GLY A 364 -4.10 2.67 -16.33
C GLY A 364 -3.02 2.22 -17.32
N ALA A 365 -2.79 3.04 -18.34
CA ALA A 365 -1.79 2.78 -19.36
C ALA A 365 -0.37 2.69 -18.76
N GLY A 366 -0.07 3.44 -17.70
CA GLY A 366 1.23 3.40 -17.02
C GLY A 366 1.55 2.11 -16.28
N LEU A 367 0.61 1.16 -16.13
CA LEU A 367 0.86 -0.15 -15.49
C LEU A 367 0.99 -1.32 -16.49
N SER A 368 0.80 -1.06 -17.79
CA SER A 368 0.78 -2.09 -18.83
C SER A 368 1.39 -1.57 -20.15
N GLY A 369 1.67 -2.45 -21.11
CA GLY A 369 2.24 -2.03 -22.40
C GLY A 369 3.68 -1.50 -22.34
N THR A 370 4.12 -0.83 -23.41
CA THR A 370 5.44 -0.21 -23.54
C THR A 370 5.33 1.30 -23.36
N GLN A 371 6.00 1.83 -22.35
CA GLN A 371 6.06 3.27 -22.07
C GLN A 371 7.20 3.94 -22.82
N ILE A 372 6.98 5.18 -23.19
CA ILE A 372 7.91 5.94 -24.01
C ILE A 372 8.83 6.75 -23.09
N LEU A 373 10.14 6.77 -23.39
CA LEU A 373 11.07 7.59 -22.62
C LEU A 373 10.73 9.07 -22.68
N ASP A 374 10.97 9.75 -21.57
CA ASP A 374 10.75 11.19 -21.37
C ASP A 374 9.29 11.65 -21.52
N MET A 375 8.34 10.71 -21.61
CA MET A 375 6.90 10.96 -21.63
C MET A 375 6.23 10.50 -20.32
N PRO A 376 5.28 11.27 -19.77
CA PRO A 376 4.57 10.87 -18.56
C PRO A 376 3.68 9.65 -18.81
N SER A 377 3.78 8.67 -17.92
CA SER A 377 2.99 7.44 -17.89
C SER A 377 2.05 7.49 -16.69
N GLU A 378 0.74 7.38 -16.91
CA GLU A 378 -0.26 7.62 -15.87
C GLU A 378 -1.11 6.38 -15.55
N PHE A 379 -1.49 6.26 -14.28
CA PHE A 379 -2.46 5.29 -13.80
C PHE A 379 -3.17 5.78 -12.55
N VAL A 380 -4.25 5.10 -12.17
CA VAL A 380 -5.11 5.48 -11.06
C VAL A 380 -5.13 4.35 -10.02
N VAL A 381 -4.95 4.70 -8.75
CA VAL A 381 -5.09 3.79 -7.59
C VAL A 381 -6.39 4.12 -6.86
N THR A 382 -7.27 3.12 -6.71
CA THR A 382 -8.53 3.26 -5.98
C THR A 382 -8.43 2.58 -4.61
N LEU A 383 -8.67 3.35 -3.55
CA LEU A 383 -8.62 2.87 -2.16
C LEU A 383 -9.99 2.34 -1.70
N ARG A 384 -9.99 1.17 -1.04
CA ARG A 384 -11.20 0.48 -0.56
C ARG A 384 -11.03 -0.02 0.87
N ASP A 385 -12.15 -0.13 1.59
CA ASP A 385 -12.20 -0.74 2.92
C ASP A 385 -12.30 -2.28 2.87
N ALA A 386 -12.44 -2.92 4.03
CA ALA A 386 -12.51 -4.38 4.16
C ALA A 386 -13.77 -4.97 3.50
N GLU A 387 -14.85 -4.18 3.48
CA GLU A 387 -16.13 -4.46 2.86
C GLU A 387 -16.09 -4.27 1.32
N GLY A 388 -15.05 -3.62 0.79
CA GLY A 388 -14.85 -3.36 -0.64
C GLY A 388 -15.47 -2.04 -1.12
N GLU A 389 -15.97 -1.24 -0.19
CA GLU A 389 -16.57 0.07 -0.45
C GLU A 389 -15.49 1.14 -0.61
N LEU A 390 -15.88 2.22 -1.30
CA LEU A 390 -15.03 3.38 -1.57
C LEU A 390 -14.77 4.17 -0.28
N THR A 391 -13.50 4.34 0.10
CA THR A 391 -13.16 5.04 1.35
C THR A 391 -13.50 6.53 1.28
N LYS A 392 -14.26 7.03 2.26
CA LYS A 392 -14.60 8.46 2.37
C LYS A 392 -13.44 9.26 2.95
N CYS A 393 -13.11 10.37 2.30
CA CYS A 393 -12.07 11.33 2.68
C CYS A 393 -10.65 10.77 2.72
N VAL A 394 -9.81 11.23 1.79
CA VAL A 394 -8.37 11.23 1.99
C VAL A 394 -7.86 12.58 1.54
N SER A 395 -7.66 13.51 2.46
CA SER A 395 -6.91 14.74 2.19
C SER A 395 -5.41 14.43 2.13
N ASP A 396 -4.91 13.57 3.02
CA ASP A 396 -3.50 13.15 3.04
C ASP A 396 -3.32 11.62 2.97
N THR A 397 -2.97 11.11 1.78
CA THR A 397 -2.62 9.69 1.56
C THR A 397 -1.13 9.41 1.71
N ARG A 398 -0.29 10.42 1.99
CA ARG A 398 1.18 10.28 1.83
C ARG A 398 1.79 9.20 2.73
N GLU A 399 1.19 8.94 3.89
CA GLU A 399 1.60 7.84 4.78
C GLU A 399 0.92 6.50 4.47
N LEU A 400 -0.20 6.52 3.76
CA LEU A 400 -1.03 5.34 3.48
C LEU A 400 -0.67 4.65 2.17
N LEU A 401 -0.45 5.42 1.11
CA LEU A 401 -0.20 4.93 -0.25
C LEU A 401 1.24 5.27 -0.65
N LYS A 402 2.06 4.25 -0.82
CA LYS A 402 3.42 4.35 -1.35
C LYS A 402 3.47 3.74 -2.74
N VAL A 403 3.93 4.52 -3.71
CA VAL A 403 4.15 4.05 -5.08
C VAL A 403 5.63 4.20 -5.41
N GLU A 404 6.25 3.11 -5.83
CA GLU A 404 7.68 3.06 -6.12
C GLU A 404 7.89 2.48 -7.51
N ALA A 405 8.74 3.12 -8.32
CA ALA A 405 9.14 2.60 -9.62
C ALA A 405 10.65 2.39 -9.65
N HIS A 406 11.08 1.17 -10.00
CA HIS A 406 12.50 0.80 -10.04
C HIS A 406 12.86 0.09 -11.33
N MET A 407 13.98 0.47 -11.94
CA MET A 407 14.53 -0.26 -13.08
C MET A 407 15.04 -1.64 -12.63
N VAL A 408 14.56 -2.69 -13.29
CA VAL A 408 14.99 -4.08 -13.07
C VAL A 408 16.04 -4.49 -14.08
N ASP A 409 15.80 -4.17 -15.35
CA ASP A 409 16.72 -4.44 -16.46
C ASP A 409 16.86 -3.18 -17.30
N ALA A 410 18.04 -2.57 -17.35
CA ALA A 410 18.33 -1.44 -18.22
C ALA A 410 19.14 -1.91 -19.43
N VAL A 411 18.82 -1.40 -20.63
CA VAL A 411 19.61 -1.70 -21.84
C VAL A 411 21.03 -1.11 -21.72
N ASP A 412 21.19 0.01 -21.02
CA ASP A 412 22.51 0.52 -20.64
C ASP A 412 22.94 -0.04 -19.28
N ALA A 413 23.89 -0.98 -19.30
CA ALA A 413 24.42 -1.64 -18.11
C ALA A 413 25.07 -0.68 -17.10
N ARG A 414 25.48 0.54 -17.52
CA ARG A 414 26.02 1.56 -16.59
C ARG A 414 24.93 2.17 -15.71
N MET A 415 23.67 2.10 -16.12
CA MET A 415 22.48 2.60 -15.41
C MET A 415 21.67 1.49 -14.72
N ALA A 416 22.13 0.24 -14.75
CA ALA A 416 21.41 -0.95 -14.28
C ALA A 416 21.38 -1.13 -12.74
N ARG A 417 21.97 -0.24 -11.94
CA ARG A 417 21.87 -0.32 -10.47
C ARG A 417 20.55 0.28 -10.00
N SER A 418 19.46 -0.51 -10.00
CA SER A 418 18.17 -0.22 -9.33
C SER A 418 17.84 1.27 -9.23
N THR A 419 17.84 1.98 -10.36
CA THR A 419 17.59 3.42 -10.38
C THR A 419 16.13 3.65 -10.07
N ALA A 420 15.85 4.35 -8.98
CA ALA A 420 14.48 4.75 -8.62
C ALA A 420 14.00 5.80 -9.63
N VAL A 421 12.84 5.58 -10.22
CA VAL A 421 12.14 6.56 -11.05
C VAL A 421 11.17 7.30 -10.13
N PRO A 422 11.25 8.64 -10.01
CA PRO A 422 10.30 9.41 -9.23
C PRO A 422 8.87 9.19 -9.74
N VAL A 423 7.96 8.92 -8.81
CA VAL A 423 6.53 8.81 -9.08
C VAL A 423 5.82 9.94 -8.35
N ASP A 424 5.03 10.71 -9.08
CA ASP A 424 4.14 11.71 -8.49
C ASP A 424 2.78 11.08 -8.17
N VAL A 425 2.20 11.49 -7.05
CA VAL A 425 0.91 11.00 -6.55
C VAL A 425 0.02 12.20 -6.26
N ALA A 426 -0.85 12.51 -7.21
CA ALA A 426 -1.78 13.63 -7.15
C ALA A 426 -3.15 13.22 -6.59
N PRO A 427 -3.93 14.16 -6.03
CA PRO A 427 -5.34 13.94 -5.73
C PRO A 427 -6.10 13.64 -7.02
N GLY A 428 -6.80 12.49 -7.09
CA GLY A 428 -7.70 12.15 -8.19
C GLY A 428 -9.18 12.41 -7.82
N PRO A 429 -10.13 12.08 -8.72
CA PRO A 429 -11.55 12.11 -8.37
C PRO A 429 -11.82 11.16 -7.20
N HIS A 430 -12.43 11.67 -6.13
CA HIS A 430 -12.62 10.93 -4.88
C HIS A 430 -13.31 9.57 -5.11
N PRO A 431 -12.80 8.45 -4.55
CA PRO A 431 -11.67 8.29 -3.61
C PRO A 431 -10.35 7.82 -4.27
N ALA A 432 -10.15 8.08 -5.56
CA ALA A 432 -9.00 7.60 -6.32
C ALA A 432 -7.81 8.57 -6.26
N ARG A 433 -6.60 8.06 -6.49
CA ARG A 433 -5.36 8.83 -6.60
C ARG A 433 -4.75 8.62 -7.97
N THR A 434 -4.38 9.72 -8.62
CA THR A 434 -3.72 9.68 -9.92
C THR A 434 -2.21 9.62 -9.67
N CYS A 435 -1.56 8.62 -10.25
CA CYS A 435 -0.12 8.40 -10.15
C CYS A 435 0.50 8.60 -11.54
N SER A 436 1.63 9.30 -11.60
CA SER A 436 2.36 9.51 -12.85
C SER A 436 3.86 9.33 -12.65
N TYR A 437 4.54 8.81 -13.65
CA TYR A 437 6.00 8.73 -13.66
C TYR A 437 6.53 8.89 -15.08
N THR A 438 7.78 9.35 -15.20
CA THR A 438 8.43 9.56 -16.51
C THR A 438 9.67 8.69 -16.61
N PRO A 439 9.65 7.60 -17.39
CA PRO A 439 10.83 6.75 -17.55
C PRO A 439 11.88 7.46 -18.41
N THR A 440 13.14 7.45 -17.99
CA THR A 440 14.26 8.09 -18.73
C THR A 440 15.26 7.08 -19.28
N VAL A 441 15.08 5.80 -18.96
CA VAL A 441 15.99 4.70 -19.33
C VAL A 441 15.20 3.58 -20.00
N GLU A 442 15.73 3.08 -21.11
CA GLU A 442 15.17 1.96 -21.86
C GLU A 442 15.37 0.63 -21.12
N GLY A 443 14.34 -0.22 -21.07
CA GLY A 443 14.40 -1.52 -20.42
C GLY A 443 13.09 -1.97 -19.76
N ARG A 444 13.19 -2.58 -18.57
CA ARG A 444 12.06 -3.08 -17.78
C ARG A 444 12.00 -2.39 -16.43
N LEU A 445 10.87 -1.77 -16.15
CA LEU A 445 10.53 -1.09 -14.91
C LEU A 445 9.61 -1.97 -14.06
N ARG A 446 9.81 -1.96 -12.74
CA ARG A 446 8.93 -2.56 -11.75
C ARG A 446 8.22 -1.46 -10.98
N VAL A 447 6.90 -1.39 -11.10
CA VAL A 447 6.06 -0.43 -10.37
C VAL A 447 5.37 -1.14 -9.22
N SER A 448 5.76 -0.81 -7.99
CA SER A 448 5.18 -1.31 -6.75
C SER A 448 4.16 -0.32 -6.21
N VAL A 449 2.96 -0.79 -5.89
CA VAL A 449 1.90 -0.02 -5.26
C VAL A 449 1.62 -0.67 -3.91
N LEU A 450 1.95 0.03 -2.84
CA LEU A 450 1.82 -0.45 -1.47
C LEU A 450 0.83 0.40 -0.69
N VAL A 451 -0.09 -0.25 -0.01
CA VAL A 451 -1.01 0.37 0.94
C VAL A 451 -0.63 -0.13 2.34
N ARG A 452 -0.29 0.77 3.25
CA ARG A 452 0.24 0.45 4.60
C ARG A 452 1.41 -0.55 4.56
N GLY A 453 2.31 -0.38 3.59
CA GLY A 453 3.47 -1.24 3.38
C GLY A 453 3.18 -2.63 2.82
N ARG A 454 1.93 -2.93 2.42
CA ARG A 454 1.55 -4.21 1.78
C ARG A 454 1.20 -3.99 0.31
N HIS A 455 1.65 -4.89 -0.57
CA HIS A 455 1.29 -4.87 -1.98
C HIS A 455 -0.23 -5.04 -2.17
N ILE A 456 -0.80 -4.24 -3.06
CA ILE A 456 -2.17 -4.46 -3.57
C ILE A 456 -2.18 -5.63 -4.57
N PRO A 457 -3.36 -6.21 -4.89
CA PRO A 457 -3.47 -7.20 -5.97
C PRO A 457 -2.88 -6.71 -7.30
N GLY A 458 -2.10 -7.57 -7.96
CA GLY A 458 -1.41 -7.25 -9.22
C GLY A 458 -0.06 -6.53 -9.05
N SER A 459 0.23 -6.00 -7.86
CA SER A 459 1.53 -5.40 -7.56
C SER A 459 2.57 -6.46 -7.12
N PRO A 460 3.84 -6.35 -7.54
CA PRO A 460 4.41 -5.34 -8.44
C PRO A 460 4.07 -5.56 -9.92
N PHE A 461 3.87 -4.46 -10.64
CA PHE A 461 3.60 -4.44 -12.08
C PHE A 461 4.90 -4.39 -12.88
N ALA A 462 4.99 -5.16 -13.96
CA ALA A 462 6.14 -5.17 -14.87
C ALA A 462 5.84 -4.36 -16.13
N VAL A 463 6.61 -3.30 -16.38
CA VAL A 463 6.37 -2.34 -17.47
C VAL A 463 7.62 -2.25 -18.37
N LYS A 464 7.44 -2.22 -19.69
CA LYS A 464 8.55 -2.04 -20.64
C LYS A 464 8.72 -0.55 -20.94
N THR A 465 9.95 -0.08 -21.13
CA THR A 465 10.26 1.31 -21.50
C THR A 465 11.13 1.33 -22.76
N ALA A 466 10.83 2.21 -23.72
CA ALA A 466 11.52 2.30 -25.00
C ALA A 466 11.67 3.75 -25.48
N LYS A 467 12.76 4.05 -26.20
CA LYS A 467 12.97 5.38 -26.80
C LYS A 467 11.92 5.66 -27.87
N GLN A 468 11.31 6.85 -27.84
CA GLN A 468 10.62 7.37 -29.02
C GLN A 468 11.68 7.81 -30.03
N LEU A 469 11.80 7.11 -31.15
CA LEU A 469 12.36 7.73 -32.35
C LEU A 469 11.21 8.54 -32.95
N PHE A 470 11.22 9.86 -32.79
CA PHE A 470 10.26 10.71 -33.50
C PHE A 470 10.48 10.52 -35.02
N PRO A 471 9.42 10.26 -35.81
CA PRO A 471 9.59 9.93 -37.21
C PRO A 471 10.32 11.03 -37.98
N VAL A 472 11.25 10.62 -38.83
CA VAL A 472 11.97 11.49 -39.77
C VAL A 472 11.86 10.91 -41.18
N PHE A 473 11.70 11.78 -42.17
CA PHE A 473 11.68 11.40 -43.57
C PHE A 473 13.05 10.86 -43.97
N THR A 474 13.07 9.59 -44.38
CA THR A 474 14.33 8.84 -44.64
C THR A 474 14.30 8.16 -46.00
N LEU A 475 13.10 7.83 -46.50
CA LEU A 475 12.91 7.29 -47.84
C LEU A 475 12.25 8.36 -48.71
N LEU A 476 13.06 8.95 -49.60
CA LEU A 476 12.70 10.12 -50.41
C LEU A 476 12.83 9.80 -51.90
N ASP A 477 11.92 10.34 -52.70
CA ASP A 477 12.14 10.48 -54.15
C ASP A 477 13.35 11.39 -54.42
N THR A 478 14.07 11.18 -55.52
CA THR A 478 15.29 11.93 -55.86
C THR A 478 15.07 13.43 -56.04
N SER A 479 13.82 13.85 -56.25
CA SER A 479 13.45 15.26 -56.40
C SER A 479 13.04 15.94 -55.08
N ILE A 480 13.08 15.22 -53.96
CA ILE A 480 12.74 15.72 -52.62
C ILE A 480 14.02 15.92 -51.80
N GLY A 481 14.24 17.16 -51.36
CA GLY A 481 15.21 17.47 -50.32
C GLY A 481 14.61 17.35 -48.92
N THR A 482 15.49 17.24 -47.92
CA THR A 482 15.11 17.21 -46.50
C THR A 482 15.97 18.17 -45.67
N SER A 483 15.40 18.71 -44.59
CA SER A 483 16.14 19.45 -43.57
C SER A 483 17.15 18.56 -42.85
N ALA A 484 18.12 19.19 -42.17
CA ALA A 484 19.19 18.50 -41.44
C ALA A 484 18.68 17.59 -40.31
N ASP A 485 17.52 17.89 -39.73
CA ASP A 485 16.86 17.06 -38.71
C ASP A 485 15.91 16.00 -39.30
N GLY A 486 15.79 15.93 -40.64
CA GLY A 486 14.98 14.95 -41.35
C GLY A 486 13.47 15.18 -41.31
N ARG A 487 12.99 16.31 -40.79
CA ARG A 487 11.56 16.53 -40.51
C ARG A 487 10.81 17.35 -41.55
N ARG A 488 11.52 18.23 -42.25
CA ARG A 488 10.96 19.06 -43.31
C ARG A 488 11.41 18.54 -44.65
N ILE A 489 10.46 18.37 -45.56
CA ILE A 489 10.71 17.99 -46.96
C ILE A 489 10.35 19.14 -47.88
N THR A 490 11.13 19.28 -48.96
CA THR A 490 10.91 20.30 -49.99
C THR A 490 11.09 19.67 -51.37
N HIS A 491 10.25 20.04 -52.34
CA HIS A 491 10.48 19.68 -53.74
C HIS A 491 11.52 20.64 -54.35
N ASP A 492 12.75 20.16 -54.58
CA ASP A 492 13.92 21.00 -54.89
C ASP A 492 14.35 21.00 -56.37
N ALA A 493 13.78 20.10 -57.19
CA ALA A 493 14.30 19.83 -58.54
C ALA A 493 13.66 20.70 -59.63
N THR A 494 14.39 21.69 -60.13
CA THR A 494 14.00 22.49 -61.31
C THR A 494 13.99 21.61 -62.57
N GLY A 495 12.81 21.15 -62.98
CA GLY A 495 12.60 20.38 -64.21
C GLY A 495 12.00 18.97 -64.04
N ALA A 496 11.89 18.48 -62.80
CA ALA A 496 11.11 17.29 -62.51
C ALA A 496 9.61 17.64 -62.51
N THR A 497 8.86 17.12 -63.48
CA THR A 497 7.40 17.26 -63.54
C THR A 497 6.76 16.00 -62.96
N GLY A 498 5.92 16.14 -61.94
CA GLY A 498 5.21 15.00 -61.37
C GLY A 498 5.00 15.08 -59.86
N ILE A 499 4.40 14.03 -59.33
CA ILE A 499 4.17 13.85 -57.89
C ILE A 499 5.35 13.05 -57.32
N HIS A 500 5.95 13.54 -56.25
CA HIS A 500 7.10 12.92 -55.60
C HIS A 500 6.74 12.51 -54.17
N PHE A 501 7.39 11.47 -53.64
CA PHE A 501 7.01 10.89 -52.36
C PHE A 501 8.09 11.05 -51.29
N ALA A 502 7.65 11.03 -50.05
CA ALA A 502 8.51 10.94 -48.87
C ALA A 502 7.85 10.05 -47.81
N VAL A 503 8.63 9.17 -47.18
CA VAL A 503 8.17 8.26 -46.12
C VAL A 503 9.07 8.40 -44.89
N ALA A 504 8.43 8.48 -43.72
CA ALA A 504 9.13 8.59 -42.45
C ALA A 504 9.44 7.22 -41.80
N THR A 505 10.52 7.17 -41.02
CA THR A 505 10.87 6.06 -40.14
C THR A 505 11.06 6.58 -38.70
N PRO A 506 10.77 5.79 -37.65
CA PRO A 506 10.40 4.36 -37.67
C PRO A 506 8.96 4.11 -38.10
N SER A 507 8.63 2.84 -38.27
CA SER A 507 7.29 2.37 -38.60
C SER A 507 6.41 2.22 -37.35
N ILE A 508 5.10 2.30 -37.51
CA ILE A 508 4.09 2.30 -36.45
C ILE A 508 3.25 1.03 -36.59
N SER A 509 3.26 0.16 -35.58
CA SER A 509 2.57 -1.16 -35.65
C SER A 509 1.58 -1.41 -34.51
N ASP A 510 1.61 -0.62 -33.43
CA ASP A 510 0.73 -0.79 -32.28
C ASP A 510 0.53 0.56 -31.54
N GLY A 511 -0.54 0.64 -30.74
CA GLY A 511 -0.88 1.79 -29.92
C GLY A 511 -1.58 2.94 -30.67
N VAL A 512 -1.57 4.11 -30.02
CA VAL A 512 -2.07 5.38 -30.56
C VAL A 512 -0.87 6.27 -30.83
N PHE A 513 -0.76 6.76 -32.06
CA PHE A 513 0.36 7.58 -32.49
C PHE A 513 -0.11 8.94 -33.01
N LEU A 514 0.54 10.02 -32.57
CA LEU A 514 0.18 11.40 -32.87
C LEU A 514 1.36 12.15 -33.47
N TRP A 515 1.08 12.99 -34.48
CA TRP A 515 2.06 13.92 -35.03
C TRP A 515 1.37 15.15 -35.58
N ASP A 516 2.06 16.29 -35.50
CA ASP A 516 1.62 17.53 -36.14
C ASP A 516 2.26 17.65 -37.52
N VAL A 517 1.55 18.33 -38.42
CA VAL A 517 2.00 18.67 -39.75
C VAL A 517 1.82 20.16 -39.95
N ASN A 518 2.85 20.82 -40.46
CA ASN A 518 2.81 22.21 -40.92
C ASN A 518 3.13 22.30 -42.41
N ILE A 519 2.28 22.99 -43.15
CA ILE A 519 2.50 23.29 -44.57
C ILE A 519 3.21 24.65 -44.67
N HIS A 520 4.48 24.64 -45.07
CA HIS A 520 5.32 25.85 -45.11
C HIS A 520 5.19 26.61 -46.42
N HIS A 521 5.08 25.89 -47.53
CA HIS A 521 5.01 26.51 -48.85
C HIS A 521 4.18 25.66 -49.81
N MET A 522 3.36 26.31 -50.63
CA MET A 522 2.56 25.72 -51.70
C MET A 522 2.46 26.72 -52.85
N VAL A 523 3.01 26.39 -54.01
CA VAL A 523 3.00 27.31 -55.16
C VAL A 523 1.67 27.21 -55.91
N GLY A 524 0.84 28.25 -55.86
CA GLY A 524 -0.32 28.38 -56.76
C GLY A 524 -1.40 27.29 -56.61
N ASN A 525 -1.70 26.85 -55.38
CA ASN A 525 -2.64 25.76 -55.07
C ASN A 525 -2.24 24.41 -55.69
N THR A 526 -0.95 24.08 -55.65
CA THR A 526 -0.42 22.75 -55.98
C THR A 526 -0.98 21.65 -55.06
N TRP A 527 -0.76 20.40 -55.49
CA TRP A 527 -1.32 19.21 -54.87
C TRP A 527 -0.34 18.65 -53.82
N ILE A 528 -0.79 18.54 -52.57
CA ILE A 528 -0.08 17.87 -51.47
C ILE A 528 -0.99 16.78 -50.91
N LEU A 529 -0.43 15.61 -50.59
CA LEU A 529 -1.10 14.55 -49.84
C LEU A 529 -0.35 14.28 -48.54
N MET A 530 -1.09 14.13 -47.44
CA MET A 530 -0.56 13.70 -46.14
C MET A 530 -1.40 12.57 -45.54
N GLY A 531 -0.72 11.56 -45.01
CA GLY A 531 -1.37 10.40 -44.42
C GLY A 531 -0.39 9.32 -44.01
N VAL A 532 -0.78 8.07 -44.21
CA VAL A 532 0.01 6.88 -43.90
C VAL A 532 0.04 5.90 -45.07
N ILE A 533 1.15 5.18 -45.19
CA ILE A 533 1.33 4.10 -46.17
C ILE A 533 1.94 2.88 -45.49
N ALA A 534 1.60 1.67 -45.93
CA ALA A 534 2.23 0.43 -45.43
C ALA A 534 3.28 -0.15 -46.41
N ASN A 535 3.30 0.33 -47.66
CA ASN A 535 4.30 -0.04 -48.64
C ASN A 535 5.68 0.55 -48.28
N THR A 536 6.70 -0.31 -48.21
CA THR A 536 8.08 0.04 -47.86
C THR A 536 8.94 0.45 -49.06
N ALA A 537 8.40 0.38 -50.28
CA ALA A 537 9.06 0.82 -51.52
C ALA A 537 8.06 1.60 -52.41
N PRO A 538 7.62 2.80 -52.00
CA PRO A 538 6.72 3.60 -52.80
C PRO A 538 7.41 4.11 -54.09
N ILE A 539 6.58 4.45 -55.07
CA ILE A 539 6.98 5.12 -56.31
C ILE A 539 6.30 6.49 -56.41
N SER A 540 6.58 7.26 -57.47
CA SER A 540 6.00 8.59 -57.73
C SER A 540 4.44 8.58 -57.81
N GLN A 541 3.82 7.41 -57.99
CA GLN A 541 2.36 7.20 -57.91
C GLN A 541 1.89 6.61 -56.56
N SER A 542 2.68 6.76 -55.49
CA SER A 542 2.38 6.20 -54.16
C SER A 542 1.04 6.63 -53.57
N TYR A 543 0.47 7.76 -54.01
CA TYR A 543 -0.88 8.16 -53.65
C TYR A 543 -1.95 7.15 -54.09
N ALA A 544 -1.72 6.41 -55.18
CA ALA A 544 -2.60 5.37 -55.70
C ALA A 544 -2.27 3.96 -55.16
N ASP A 545 -1.29 3.84 -54.27
CA ASP A 545 -0.92 2.57 -53.64
C ASP A 545 -2.08 2.03 -52.80
N ASN A 546 -2.36 0.73 -52.89
CA ASN A 546 -3.50 0.11 -52.19
C ASN A 546 -3.38 0.13 -50.65
N THR A 547 -2.22 0.54 -50.13
CA THR A 547 -1.95 0.77 -48.72
C THR A 547 -1.87 2.25 -48.33
N ASN A 548 -2.12 3.19 -49.24
CA ASN A 548 -2.13 4.61 -48.94
C ASN A 548 -3.49 5.07 -48.37
N TYR A 549 -3.45 5.80 -47.26
CA TYR A 549 -4.60 6.41 -46.60
C TYR A 549 -4.26 7.83 -46.19
N GLY A 550 -4.98 8.83 -46.72
CA GLY A 550 -4.66 10.23 -46.43
C GLY A 550 -5.54 11.24 -47.11
N TRP A 551 -5.31 12.51 -46.80
CA TRP A 551 -6.04 13.65 -47.37
C TRP A 551 -5.11 14.44 -48.28
N ALA A 552 -5.62 14.77 -49.46
CA ALA A 552 -4.92 15.58 -50.44
C ALA A 552 -5.69 16.85 -50.81
N SER A 553 -5.01 17.71 -51.56
CA SER A 553 -5.62 18.89 -52.20
C SER A 553 -6.78 18.48 -53.13
N ASP A 554 -7.64 19.44 -53.51
CA ASP A 554 -8.82 19.22 -54.37
C ASP A 554 -9.85 18.22 -53.80
N CYS A 555 -9.99 18.19 -52.47
CA CYS A 555 -11.00 17.41 -51.75
C CYS A 555 -10.83 15.90 -51.88
N GLN A 556 -9.64 15.48 -52.28
CA GLN A 556 -9.33 14.09 -52.52
C GLN A 556 -8.98 13.43 -51.18
N VAL A 557 -9.61 12.30 -50.90
CA VAL A 557 -9.32 11.48 -49.73
C VAL A 557 -8.98 10.10 -50.25
N TYR A 558 -7.75 9.66 -50.05
CA TYR A 558 -7.29 8.36 -50.51
C TYR A 558 -7.57 7.33 -49.43
N ILE A 559 -8.31 6.28 -49.80
CA ILE A 559 -8.62 5.14 -48.92
C ILE A 559 -8.20 3.88 -49.66
N GLY A 560 -7.06 3.31 -49.25
CA GLY A 560 -6.44 2.20 -49.96
C GLY A 560 -6.12 2.55 -51.42
N GLY A 561 -5.54 3.74 -51.65
CA GLY A 561 -5.13 4.23 -52.97
C GLY A 561 -6.27 4.70 -53.89
N LYS A 562 -7.53 4.54 -53.48
CA LYS A 562 -8.69 5.02 -54.23
C LYS A 562 -9.11 6.40 -53.74
N ASN A 563 -9.26 7.35 -54.66
CA ASN A 563 -9.76 8.68 -54.35
C ASN A 563 -11.29 8.64 -54.08
N MET A 564 -11.66 8.90 -52.84
CA MET A 564 -13.02 9.03 -52.33
C MET A 564 -13.30 10.51 -52.06
N SER A 565 -13.41 11.31 -53.12
CA SER A 565 -13.52 12.77 -52.99
C SER A 565 -14.67 13.21 -52.08
N GLY A 566 -14.39 14.13 -51.15
CA GLY A 566 -15.36 14.64 -50.18
C GLY A 566 -15.71 13.69 -49.03
N HIS A 567 -15.00 12.56 -48.88
CA HIS A 567 -15.20 11.66 -47.75
C HIS A 567 -15.09 12.41 -46.40
N ASP A 568 -16.01 12.09 -45.48
CA ASP A 568 -16.19 12.77 -44.19
C ASP A 568 -16.34 14.30 -44.30
N GLY A 569 -16.82 14.80 -45.44
CA GLY A 569 -17.04 16.23 -45.67
C GLY A 569 -15.76 17.05 -45.83
N TRP A 570 -14.67 16.45 -46.30
CA TRP A 570 -13.44 17.15 -46.69
C TRP A 570 -13.72 18.16 -47.83
N PRO A 571 -13.45 19.48 -47.64
CA PRO A 571 -14.17 20.53 -48.38
C PRO A 571 -13.64 20.87 -49.77
N LYS A 572 -14.61 21.01 -50.71
CA LYS A 572 -14.60 21.67 -52.05
C LYS A 572 -13.46 22.65 -52.35
N CYS A 573 -13.56 23.75 -51.63
CA CYS A 573 -12.98 25.04 -51.99
C CYS A 573 -12.01 25.56 -50.91
N GLN A 574 -11.57 24.68 -50.00
CA GLN A 574 -10.64 24.98 -48.92
C GLN A 574 -9.70 23.78 -48.63
N PRO A 575 -8.92 23.29 -49.61
CA PRO A 575 -7.90 22.25 -49.38
C PRO A 575 -6.77 22.76 -48.49
N TRP A 576 -5.67 22.00 -48.40
CA TRP A 576 -4.41 22.48 -47.82
C TRP A 576 -4.00 23.85 -48.39
N GLN A 577 -3.62 24.75 -47.50
CA GLN A 577 -3.13 26.11 -47.78
C GLN A 577 -1.79 26.33 -47.09
N VAL A 578 -1.03 27.30 -47.60
CA VAL A 578 0.20 27.76 -46.94
C VAL A 578 -0.10 28.22 -45.53
N GLY A 579 0.66 27.74 -44.55
CA GLY A 579 0.47 28.02 -43.13
C GLY A 579 -0.55 27.11 -42.44
N ASP A 580 -1.16 26.15 -43.15
CA ASP A 580 -2.03 25.18 -42.50
C ASP A 580 -1.24 24.28 -41.55
N ALA A 581 -1.88 24.02 -40.41
CA ALA A 581 -1.42 23.09 -39.41
C ALA A 581 -2.53 22.06 -39.11
N ALA A 582 -2.14 20.81 -38.91
CA ALA A 582 -3.05 19.75 -38.52
C ALA A 582 -2.37 18.72 -37.62
N THR A 583 -3.13 18.19 -36.67
CA THR A 583 -2.70 17.06 -35.84
C THR A 583 -3.31 15.79 -36.42
N PHE A 584 -2.48 14.78 -36.62
CA PHE A 584 -2.90 13.46 -37.05
C PHE A 584 -2.86 12.48 -35.89
N LYS A 585 -3.78 11.52 -35.90
CA LYS A 585 -3.87 10.41 -34.94
C LYS A 585 -4.08 9.11 -35.69
N LEU A 586 -3.15 8.17 -35.55
CA LEU A 586 -3.29 6.79 -35.98
C LEU A 586 -3.59 5.92 -34.74
N ASP A 587 -4.75 5.27 -34.73
CA ASP A 587 -5.08 4.27 -33.71
C ASP A 587 -5.03 2.88 -34.35
N CYS A 588 -3.97 2.13 -34.03
CA CYS A 588 -3.72 0.81 -34.59
C CYS A 588 -4.73 -0.24 -34.10
N LYS A 589 -5.38 -0.01 -32.95
CA LYS A 589 -6.37 -0.94 -32.38
C LYS A 589 -7.77 -0.66 -32.90
N ALA A 590 -8.15 0.62 -32.99
CA ALA A 590 -9.42 1.06 -33.57
C ALA A 590 -9.41 1.03 -35.11
N LEU A 591 -8.25 0.83 -35.73
CA LEU A 591 -8.06 0.80 -37.20
C LEU A 591 -8.56 2.10 -37.86
N THR A 592 -8.19 3.22 -37.25
CA THR A 592 -8.63 4.57 -37.64
C THR A 592 -7.45 5.52 -37.81
N LEU A 593 -7.45 6.26 -38.92
CA LEU A 593 -6.61 7.44 -39.11
C LEU A 593 -7.50 8.68 -39.00
N SER A 594 -7.15 9.63 -38.15
CA SER A 594 -7.89 10.86 -37.95
C SER A 594 -6.98 12.09 -38.11
N MET A 595 -7.53 13.19 -38.60
CA MET A 595 -6.84 14.46 -38.78
C MET A 595 -7.69 15.60 -38.23
N LYS A 596 -7.18 16.32 -37.23
CA LYS A 596 -7.75 17.55 -36.69
C LYS A 596 -7.09 18.74 -37.37
N HIS A 597 -7.83 19.40 -38.24
CA HIS A 597 -7.32 20.52 -39.03
C HIS A 597 -7.52 21.84 -38.28
N LYS A 598 -6.43 22.57 -37.97
CA LYS A 598 -6.50 23.76 -37.10
C LYS A 598 -7.33 24.89 -37.72
N ARG A 599 -7.08 25.27 -38.98
CA ARG A 599 -7.85 26.34 -39.66
C ARG A 599 -9.34 26.05 -39.82
N LEU A 600 -9.70 24.81 -40.16
CA LEU A 600 -11.10 24.40 -40.32
C LEU A 600 -11.79 24.10 -38.99
N ASN A 601 -11.02 24.01 -37.90
CA ASN A 601 -11.48 23.62 -36.57
C ASN A 601 -12.39 22.38 -36.58
N ARG A 602 -11.97 21.35 -37.35
CA ARG A 602 -12.75 20.14 -37.58
C ARG A 602 -11.84 18.92 -37.65
N THR A 603 -12.36 17.80 -37.16
CA THR A 603 -11.72 16.49 -37.25
C THR A 603 -12.33 15.68 -38.39
N PHE A 604 -11.46 15.08 -39.20
CA PHE A 604 -11.79 14.17 -40.29
C PHE A 604 -11.25 12.79 -39.97
N SER A 605 -11.97 11.73 -40.33
CA SER A 605 -11.59 10.34 -40.00
C SER A 605 -11.70 9.41 -41.21
N ILE A 606 -10.75 8.50 -41.31
CA ILE A 606 -10.77 7.34 -42.19
C ILE A 606 -10.78 6.09 -41.30
N THR A 607 -11.85 5.32 -41.36
CA THR A 607 -12.06 4.10 -40.56
C THR A 607 -11.84 2.85 -41.41
N GLY A 608 -11.46 1.74 -40.79
CA GLY A 608 -11.34 0.45 -41.46
C GLY A 608 -9.98 0.22 -42.12
N LEU A 609 -8.90 0.74 -41.53
CA LEU A 609 -7.55 0.42 -41.95
C LEU A 609 -7.30 -1.11 -41.84
N PRO A 610 -6.54 -1.74 -42.76
CA PRO A 610 -6.24 -3.16 -42.69
C PRO A 610 -5.49 -3.54 -41.39
N ALA A 611 -5.99 -4.55 -40.69
CA ALA A 611 -5.36 -5.06 -39.47
C ALA A 611 -4.02 -5.75 -39.74
N GLY A 612 -3.12 -5.74 -38.75
CA GLY A 612 -1.82 -6.42 -38.81
C GLY A 612 -0.81 -5.79 -39.79
N LYS A 613 -1.05 -4.55 -40.22
CA LYS A 613 -0.11 -3.78 -41.05
C LYS A 613 0.78 -2.89 -40.19
N THR A 614 1.98 -2.66 -40.71
CA THR A 614 2.92 -1.69 -40.18
C THR A 614 2.83 -0.43 -41.04
N TRP A 615 2.55 0.71 -40.41
CA TRP A 615 2.26 1.99 -41.04
C TRP A 615 3.47 2.92 -40.99
N HIS A 616 3.59 3.79 -41.97
CA HIS A 616 4.59 4.86 -42.02
C HIS A 616 3.91 6.19 -42.34
N ILE A 617 4.39 7.30 -41.77
CA ILE A 617 3.94 8.63 -42.20
C ILE A 617 4.37 8.84 -43.65
N HIS A 618 3.43 9.27 -44.47
CA HIS A 618 3.60 9.41 -45.91
C HIS A 618 3.16 10.78 -46.38
N ALA A 619 3.95 11.33 -47.29
CA ALA A 619 3.71 12.59 -47.94
C ALA A 619 3.90 12.46 -49.45
N ASN A 620 3.11 13.21 -50.21
CA ASN A 620 3.41 13.51 -51.59
C ASN A 620 3.38 15.00 -51.86
N LEU A 621 4.34 15.48 -52.67
CA LEU A 621 4.47 16.87 -53.11
C LEU A 621 4.44 16.93 -54.65
N TYR A 622 3.76 17.94 -55.22
CA TYR A 622 3.66 18.15 -56.66
C TYR A 622 4.34 19.43 -57.16
N GLY A 623 4.14 20.55 -56.46
CA GLY A 623 4.67 21.85 -56.89
C GLY A 623 6.15 22.01 -56.58
N LEU A 624 6.87 22.67 -57.48
CA LEU A 624 8.24 23.10 -57.22
C LEU A 624 8.28 24.03 -56.00
N ASN A 625 9.19 23.76 -55.06
CA ASN A 625 9.31 24.42 -53.76
C ASN A 625 8.15 24.17 -52.78
N ASP A 626 7.21 23.26 -53.08
CA ASP A 626 6.25 22.84 -52.06
C ASP A 626 7.02 22.24 -50.88
N SER A 627 6.64 22.61 -49.66
CA SER A 627 7.31 22.11 -48.46
C SER A 627 6.36 21.94 -47.28
N LEU A 628 6.61 20.89 -46.52
CA LEU A 628 5.92 20.58 -45.28
C LEU A 628 6.87 19.99 -44.25
N GLU A 629 6.45 20.04 -42.99
CA GLU A 629 7.24 19.57 -41.86
C GLU A 629 6.37 18.75 -40.91
N ILE A 630 6.91 17.64 -40.43
CA ILE A 630 6.31 16.85 -39.35
C ILE A 630 6.91 17.24 -38.00
N LEU A 631 6.08 17.40 -37.00
CA LEU A 631 6.45 17.90 -35.68
C LEU A 631 5.88 17.00 -34.57
N PRO A 632 6.53 16.94 -33.39
CA PRO A 632 5.92 16.39 -32.20
C PRO A 632 4.56 17.05 -31.94
N PRO A 633 3.54 16.29 -31.49
CA PRO A 633 2.21 16.84 -31.27
C PRO A 633 2.24 17.94 -30.20
N SER A 634 1.70 19.11 -30.54
CA SER A 634 1.70 20.30 -29.68
C SER A 634 0.45 20.44 -28.79
N GLU A 635 -0.62 19.71 -29.09
CA GLU A 635 -1.92 19.77 -28.40
C GLU A 635 -2.51 18.35 -28.21
N GLU A 636 -3.32 18.15 -27.16
CA GLU A 636 -4.13 16.93 -27.03
C GLU A 636 -5.18 16.86 -28.16
N PHE A 637 -5.25 15.71 -28.84
CA PHE A 637 -6.05 15.49 -30.06
C PHE A 637 -7.55 15.57 -29.82
#